data_AF-A0A9E2AX97-F1
#
_entry.id   AF-A0A9E2AX97-F1
#
_cell.length_a   1.000
_cell.length_b   1.000
_cell.length_c   1.000
_cell.angle_alpha   90.00
_cell.angle_beta   90.00
_cell.angle_gamma   90.00
#
_symmetry.space_group_name_H-M   'P 1'
#
loop_
_entity.id
_entity.type
_entity.pdbx_description
1 polymer ?
#
loop_
_entity_poly.entity_id
_entity_poly.type
_entity_poly.pdbx_seq_one_letter_code
_entity_poly.pdbx_strand_id
1 'polypeptide(L)'
;MSNVFRINTVGDYLRLRNQEILHPLVGIVDFDKLGEEPYSNRDYDAFHYNCYAIFLKDAKGCKMHYGGKPYDYDEGTLVFVAPNQTIQLGGFDPDYVPKGYAMLFHPDLLLGTELGKKMHSYSFFSYSSNEALHLSAKERKVILSLFEKIQFELEQNLD
;
A
#
# COMPACT_ATOMS: atom_id res chain seq x y z
N MET A 1 4.48 13.69 -21.38
CA MET A 1 4.00 14.03 -20.03
C MET A 1 3.72 12.71 -19.33
N SER A 2 4.23 12.49 -18.12
CA SER A 2 3.95 11.26 -17.38
C SER A 2 2.49 11.25 -16.91
N ASN A 3 1.74 10.20 -17.20
CA ASN A 3 0.37 10.01 -16.72
C ASN A 3 0.40 9.57 -15.26
N VAL A 4 0.11 10.49 -14.34
CA VAL A 4 0.21 10.25 -12.89
C VAL A 4 -1.18 10.17 -12.28
N PHE A 5 -1.54 9.03 -11.70
CA PHE A 5 -2.75 8.90 -10.89
C PHE A 5 -2.51 9.47 -9.49
N ARG A 6 -3.40 10.36 -9.02
CA ARG A 6 -3.32 10.96 -7.69
C ARG A 6 -4.28 10.25 -6.74
N ILE A 7 -3.74 9.63 -5.70
CA ILE A 7 -4.49 8.99 -4.63
C ILE A 7 -4.63 10.02 -3.51
N ASN A 8 -5.73 10.77 -3.52
CA ASN A 8 -6.01 11.81 -2.53
C ASN A 8 -6.69 11.24 -1.28
N THR A 9 -7.51 10.21 -1.47
CA THR A 9 -8.25 9.53 -0.41
C THR A 9 -7.98 8.03 -0.44
N VAL A 10 -8.29 7.34 0.66
CA VAL A 10 -8.29 5.86 0.69
C VAL A 10 -9.24 5.31 -0.37
N GLY A 11 -10.39 5.96 -0.57
CA GLY A 11 -11.37 5.57 -1.57
C GLY A 11 -10.86 5.63 -3.01
N ASP A 12 -9.94 6.54 -3.34
CA ASP A 12 -9.35 6.60 -4.69
C ASP A 12 -8.55 5.32 -5.01
N TYR A 13 -7.81 4.82 -4.02
CA TYR A 13 -7.05 3.57 -4.17
C TYR A 13 -7.96 2.35 -4.20
N LEU A 14 -8.97 2.28 -3.32
CA LEU A 14 -9.91 1.16 -3.28
C LEU A 14 -10.70 1.04 -4.59
N ARG A 15 -11.18 2.16 -5.16
CA ARG A 15 -11.82 2.17 -6.48
C ARG A 15 -10.87 1.74 -7.59
N LEU A 16 -9.62 2.19 -7.55
CA LEU A 16 -8.59 1.75 -8.50
C LEU A 16 -8.37 0.22 -8.46
N ARG A 17 -8.71 -0.44 -7.34
CA ARG A 17 -8.61 -1.88 -7.11
C ARG A 17 -9.96 -2.61 -7.16
N ASN A 18 -11.03 -1.94 -7.60
CA ASN A 18 -12.39 -2.48 -7.61
C ASN A 18 -12.82 -3.06 -6.25
N GLN A 19 -12.42 -2.40 -5.17
CA GLN A 19 -12.78 -2.76 -3.79
C GLN A 19 -13.87 -1.84 -3.25
N GLU A 20 -14.70 -2.39 -2.36
CA GLU A 20 -15.68 -1.62 -1.60
C GLU A 20 -15.00 -0.66 -0.62
N ILE A 21 -15.60 0.52 -0.43
CA ILE A 21 -15.11 1.52 0.53
C ILE A 21 -15.92 1.38 1.81
N LEU A 22 -15.36 0.66 2.79
CA LEU A 22 -16.00 0.46 4.09
C LEU A 22 -15.79 1.65 5.05
N HIS A 23 -14.69 2.40 4.90
CA HIS A 23 -14.40 3.55 5.74
C HIS A 23 -13.66 4.66 4.96
N PRO A 24 -13.94 5.96 5.22
CA PRO A 24 -13.34 7.06 4.47
C PRO A 24 -11.83 7.25 4.72
N LEU A 25 -11.34 6.91 5.91
CA LEU A 25 -9.97 7.21 6.34
C LEU A 25 -9.03 6.00 6.43
N VAL A 26 -9.51 4.77 6.28
CA VAL A 26 -8.68 3.56 6.35
C VAL A 26 -9.28 2.46 5.46
N GLY A 27 -8.43 1.64 4.86
CA GLY A 27 -8.87 0.56 3.99
C GLY A 27 -7.80 -0.50 3.83
N ILE A 28 -8.24 -1.74 3.60
CA ILE A 28 -7.37 -2.88 3.32
C ILE A 28 -7.74 -3.44 1.95
N VAL A 29 -6.71 -3.84 1.21
CA VAL A 29 -6.82 -4.60 -0.05
C VAL A 29 -6.08 -5.90 0.13
N ASP A 30 -6.76 -7.01 -0.12
CA ASP A 30 -6.18 -8.33 -0.28
C ASP A 30 -5.98 -8.57 -1.77
N PHE A 31 -4.72 -8.61 -2.22
CA PHE A 31 -4.41 -8.77 -3.63
C PHE A 31 -4.79 -10.16 -4.17
N ASP A 32 -4.90 -11.18 -3.31
CA ASP A 32 -5.34 -12.52 -3.73
C ASP A 32 -6.86 -12.59 -3.97
N LYS A 33 -7.62 -11.59 -3.51
CA LYS A 33 -9.07 -11.44 -3.75
C LYS A 33 -9.42 -10.52 -4.91
N LEU A 34 -8.41 -9.90 -5.55
CA LEU A 34 -8.66 -9.16 -6.78
C LEU A 34 -9.01 -10.19 -7.86
N GLY A 35 -10.21 -10.09 -8.43
CA GLY A 35 -10.64 -10.95 -9.53
C GLY A 35 -9.74 -10.79 -10.76
N GLU A 36 -10.00 -11.58 -11.81
CA GLU A 36 -9.21 -11.60 -13.06
C GLU A 36 -9.32 -10.30 -13.90
N GLU A 37 -9.95 -9.25 -13.40
CA GLU A 37 -10.07 -7.98 -14.10
C GLU A 37 -8.69 -7.33 -14.30
N PRO A 38 -8.48 -6.67 -15.46
CA PRO A 38 -7.18 -6.14 -15.83
C PRO A 38 -6.68 -5.17 -14.77
N TYR A 39 -5.52 -5.49 -14.21
CA TYR A 39 -4.83 -4.68 -13.22
C TYR A 39 -4.58 -3.27 -13.76
N SER A 40 -5.29 -2.29 -13.21
CA SER A 40 -5.40 -0.88 -13.68
C SER A 40 -4.10 -0.07 -13.62
N ASN A 41 -3.00 -0.67 -13.17
CA ASN A 41 -1.70 0.00 -13.13
C ASN A 41 -1.12 0.27 -14.53
N ARG A 42 -1.60 -0.42 -15.58
CA ARG A 42 -1.08 -0.29 -16.95
C ARG A 42 -1.43 1.05 -17.60
N ASP A 43 -2.42 1.76 -17.08
CA ASP A 43 -2.88 3.03 -17.63
C ASP A 43 -2.03 4.22 -17.16
N TYR A 44 -1.18 4.04 -16.14
CA TYR A 44 -0.45 5.12 -15.48
C TYR A 44 1.06 4.87 -15.45
N ASP A 45 1.83 5.96 -15.53
CA ASP A 45 3.30 5.92 -15.39
C ASP A 45 3.73 6.00 -13.93
N ALA A 46 2.91 6.59 -13.06
CA ALA A 46 3.21 6.75 -11.64
C ALA A 46 1.95 6.93 -10.79
N PHE A 47 2.08 6.61 -9.50
CA PHE A 47 1.09 6.90 -8.47
C PHE A 47 1.63 7.92 -7.47
N HIS A 48 0.89 9.00 -7.28
CA HIS A 48 1.18 10.01 -6.27
C HIS A 48 0.24 9.82 -5.07
N TYR A 49 0.80 9.62 -3.89
CA TYR A 49 0.06 9.31 -2.67
C TYR A 49 -0.04 10.55 -1.79
N ASN A 50 -1.26 10.94 -1.41
CA ASN A 50 -1.51 11.86 -0.29
C ASN A 50 -1.98 11.12 0.98
N CYS A 51 -2.10 9.80 0.89
CA CYS A 51 -2.33 8.89 2.03
C CYS A 51 -1.02 8.22 2.46
N TYR A 52 -1.01 7.68 3.68
CA TYR A 52 -0.05 6.64 4.02
C TYR A 52 -0.47 5.31 3.38
N ALA A 53 0.50 4.51 2.95
CA ALA A 53 0.28 3.15 2.50
C ALA A 53 1.33 2.19 3.07
N ILE A 54 0.89 0.98 3.40
CA ILE A 54 1.72 -0.13 3.85
C ILE A 54 1.39 -1.33 2.96
N PHE A 55 2.39 -1.83 2.24
CA PHE A 55 2.25 -3.00 1.39
C PHE A 55 2.99 -4.19 2.01
N LEU A 56 2.32 -5.32 2.17
CA LEU A 56 2.94 -6.61 2.41
C LEU A 56 3.01 -7.34 1.06
N LYS A 57 4.22 -7.48 0.52
CA LYS A 57 4.42 -8.06 -0.82
C LYS A 57 4.74 -9.55 -0.72
N ASP A 58 3.92 -10.35 -1.41
CA ASP A 58 4.04 -11.82 -1.45
C ASP A 58 4.31 -12.37 -2.85
N ALA A 59 4.35 -11.50 -3.86
CA ALA A 59 4.63 -11.88 -5.23
C ALA A 59 6.12 -11.74 -5.56
N LYS A 60 6.69 -12.81 -6.14
CA LYS A 60 8.02 -12.77 -6.77
C LYS A 60 7.96 -11.96 -8.08
N GLY A 61 9.00 -11.20 -8.38
CA GLY A 61 9.19 -10.55 -9.69
C GLY A 61 8.60 -9.15 -9.86
N CYS A 62 8.14 -8.50 -8.78
CA CYS A 62 7.67 -7.11 -8.86
C CYS A 62 8.85 -6.12 -8.92
N LYS A 63 9.28 -5.73 -10.13
CA LYS A 63 10.27 -4.66 -10.30
C LYS A 63 9.60 -3.28 -10.24
N MET A 64 9.60 -2.64 -9.07
CA MET A 64 9.18 -1.24 -8.96
C MET A 64 10.38 -0.31 -8.89
N HIS A 65 10.26 0.88 -9.48
CA HIS A 65 11.25 1.93 -9.32
C HIS A 65 10.78 2.88 -8.21
N TYR A 66 11.39 2.72 -7.04
CA TYR A 66 11.20 3.63 -5.91
C TYR A 66 12.47 4.46 -5.77
N GLY A 67 12.40 5.77 -5.57
CA GLY A 67 13.65 6.55 -5.44
C GLY A 67 14.54 6.61 -6.68
N GLY A 68 14.04 6.24 -7.87
CA GLY A 68 14.84 6.14 -9.09
C GLY A 68 15.77 4.92 -9.18
N LYS A 69 15.66 3.96 -8.25
CA LYS A 69 16.41 2.70 -8.28
C LYS A 69 15.46 1.52 -8.54
N PRO A 70 15.85 0.52 -9.36
CA PRO A 70 15.09 -0.71 -9.49
C PRO A 70 15.17 -1.50 -8.18
N TYR A 71 14.02 -1.86 -7.62
CA TYR A 71 13.93 -2.73 -6.44
C TYR A 71 13.34 -4.07 -6.83
N ASP A 72 14.01 -5.15 -6.41
CA ASP A 72 13.48 -6.50 -6.40
C ASP A 72 12.96 -6.77 -4.99
N TYR A 73 11.65 -6.90 -4.83
CA TYR A 73 11.03 -7.16 -3.53
C TYR A 73 10.88 -8.67 -3.36
N ASP A 74 11.59 -9.24 -2.40
CA ASP A 74 11.42 -10.63 -1.98
C ASP A 74 10.10 -10.82 -1.20
N GLU A 75 9.63 -12.06 -1.15
CA GLU A 75 8.43 -12.48 -0.40
C GLU A 75 8.53 -12.08 1.09
N GLY A 76 7.42 -11.58 1.67
CA GLY A 76 7.37 -11.20 3.08
C GLY A 76 7.99 -9.85 3.39
N THR A 77 8.01 -8.96 2.41
CA THR A 77 8.57 -7.61 2.54
C THR A 77 7.48 -6.58 2.81
N LEU A 78 7.68 -5.72 3.82
CA LEU A 78 6.88 -4.51 4.00
C LEU A 78 7.49 -3.32 3.25
N VAL A 79 6.63 -2.61 2.52
CA VAL A 79 6.96 -1.36 1.82
C VAL A 79 6.04 -0.27 2.33
N PHE A 80 6.62 0.88 2.66
CA PHE A 80 5.92 1.99 3.28
C PHE A 80 5.94 3.21 2.38
N VAL A 81 4.82 3.92 2.33
CA VAL A 81 4.65 5.14 1.55
C VAL A 81 4.03 6.19 2.44
N ALA A 82 4.65 7.36 2.48
CA ALA A 82 4.15 8.53 3.16
C ALA A 82 3.37 9.45 2.20
N PRO A 83 2.51 10.33 2.74
CA PRO A 83 1.92 11.41 1.96
C PRO A 83 2.95 12.25 1.22
N ASN A 84 2.56 12.75 0.05
CA ASN A 84 3.37 13.51 -0.92
C ASN A 84 4.47 12.70 -1.62
N GLN A 85 4.45 11.37 -1.55
CA GLN A 85 5.40 10.52 -2.28
C GLN A 85 4.83 10.06 -3.62
N THR A 86 5.73 9.94 -4.61
CA THR A 86 5.40 9.44 -5.94
C THR A 86 6.15 8.15 -6.20
N ILE A 87 5.41 7.09 -6.53
CA ILE A 87 5.96 5.79 -6.94
C ILE A 87 5.87 5.70 -8.45
N GLN A 88 7.01 5.56 -9.11
CA GLN A 88 7.04 5.30 -10.55
C GLN A 88 6.73 3.82 -10.80
N LEU A 89 5.79 3.59 -11.70
CA LEU A 89 5.46 2.24 -12.13
C LEU A 89 6.50 1.85 -13.18
N GLY A 90 7.29 0.81 -12.86
CA GLY A 90 8.25 0.26 -13.81
C GLY A 90 7.56 -0.54 -14.91
N GLY A 91 8.34 -1.04 -15.88
CA GLY A 91 7.82 -2.04 -16.82
C GLY A 91 7.32 -3.26 -16.07
N PHE A 92 6.00 -3.43 -16.02
CA PHE A 92 5.38 -4.61 -15.44
C PHE A 92 5.68 -5.81 -16.32
N ASP A 93 6.08 -6.92 -15.70
CA ASP A 93 5.99 -8.22 -16.37
C ASP A 93 4.52 -8.44 -16.76
N PRO A 94 4.20 -8.73 -18.04
CA PRO A 94 2.83 -8.99 -18.48
C PRO A 94 2.12 -10.06 -17.65
N ASP A 95 2.89 -10.99 -17.08
CA ASP A 95 2.41 -12.11 -16.26
C ASP A 95 2.48 -11.82 -14.75
N TYR A 96 2.83 -10.59 -14.35
CA TYR A 96 2.86 -10.20 -12.94
C TYR A 96 1.45 -10.15 -12.35
N VAL A 97 1.19 -11.07 -11.44
CA VAL A 97 0.02 -11.03 -10.56
C VAL A 97 0.45 -10.50 -9.20
N PRO A 98 -0.09 -9.35 -8.74
CA PRO A 98 0.19 -8.84 -7.40
C PRO A 98 -0.33 -9.84 -6.35
N LYS A 99 0.45 -10.04 -5.29
CA LYS A 99 0.05 -10.87 -4.15
C LYS A 99 0.43 -10.20 -2.83
N GLY A 100 -0.34 -10.53 -1.81
CA GLY A 100 -0.21 -10.00 -0.45
C GLY A 100 -1.26 -8.96 -0.14
N TYR A 101 -0.91 -7.94 0.64
CA TYR A 101 -1.89 -6.99 1.19
C TYR A 101 -1.43 -5.55 1.01
N ALA A 102 -2.39 -4.63 0.92
CA ALA A 102 -2.16 -3.20 1.11
C ALA A 102 -3.09 -2.66 2.20
N MET A 103 -2.55 -1.87 3.12
CA MET A 103 -3.32 -1.05 4.03
C MET A 103 -3.05 0.41 3.72
N LEU A 104 -4.10 1.19 3.54
CA LEU A 104 -4.00 2.64 3.37
C LEU A 104 -4.72 3.33 4.52
N PHE A 105 -4.17 4.46 4.94
CA PHE A 105 -4.87 5.35 5.87
C PHE A 105 -4.57 6.82 5.54
N HIS A 106 -5.60 7.65 5.68
CA HIS A 106 -5.50 9.09 5.46
C HIS A 106 -4.82 9.75 6.67
N PRO A 107 -3.99 10.80 6.49
CA PRO A 107 -3.34 11.51 7.60
C PRO A 107 -4.32 12.02 8.66
N ASP A 108 -5.54 12.37 8.25
CA ASP A 108 -6.60 12.83 9.16
C ASP A 108 -6.97 11.79 10.23
N LEU A 109 -6.77 10.49 9.97
CA LEU A 109 -6.96 9.44 10.98
C LEU A 109 -6.07 9.66 12.22
N LEU A 110 -4.91 10.29 12.01
CA LEU A 110 -3.91 10.52 13.06
C LEU A 110 -3.96 11.94 13.63
N LEU A 111 -4.81 12.82 13.10
CA LEU A 111 -4.87 14.22 13.51
C LEU A 111 -5.23 14.33 15.00
N GLY A 112 -4.40 15.05 15.75
CA GLY A 112 -4.59 15.21 17.20
C GLY A 112 -4.15 14.02 18.06
N THR A 113 -3.68 12.91 17.47
CA THR A 113 -3.20 11.73 18.20
C THR A 113 -1.70 11.82 18.53
N GLU A 114 -1.26 11.11 19.57
CA GLU A 114 0.18 10.97 19.88
C GLU A 114 0.96 10.22 18.79
N LEU A 115 0.30 9.29 18.09
CA LEU A 115 0.91 8.58 16.96
C LEU A 115 1.20 9.55 15.81
N GLY A 116 0.24 10.42 15.47
CA GLY A 116 0.40 11.47 14.45
C GLY A 116 1.62 12.34 14.69
N LYS A 117 1.88 12.72 15.95
CA LYS A 117 3.07 13.51 16.34
C LYS A 117 4.40 12.76 16.10
N LYS A 118 4.37 11.43 16.13
CA LYS A 118 5.57 10.58 16.01
C LYS A 118 5.79 10.05 14.59
N MET A 119 4.83 10.23 13.67
CA MET A 119 4.91 9.67 12.32
C MET A 119 6.20 10.03 11.58
N HIS A 120 6.68 11.28 11.73
CA HIS A 120 7.90 11.75 11.08
C HIS A 120 9.19 11.10 11.63
N SER A 121 9.13 10.47 12.82
CA SER A 121 10.31 9.85 13.45
C SER A 121 10.56 8.44 12.95
N TYR A 122 9.58 7.84 12.28
CA TYR A 122 9.68 6.52 11.69
C TYR A 122 10.39 6.59 10.33
N SER A 123 11.67 6.23 10.32
CA SER A 123 12.51 6.30 9.13
C SER A 123 11.99 5.49 7.96
N PHE A 124 11.27 4.38 8.21
CA PHE A 124 10.74 3.50 7.17
C PHE A 124 9.75 4.16 6.21
N PHE A 125 9.12 5.28 6.58
CA PHE A 125 8.27 6.08 5.69
C PHE A 125 9.06 7.09 4.83
N SER A 126 10.36 7.25 5.06
CA SER A 126 11.17 8.20 4.30
C SER A 126 11.47 7.68 2.89
N TYR A 127 11.60 8.60 1.93
CA TYR A 127 11.93 8.26 0.54
C TYR A 127 13.36 7.69 0.41
N SER A 128 14.23 8.00 1.39
CA SER A 128 15.63 7.58 1.46
C SER A 128 15.86 6.19 2.06
N SER A 129 14.86 5.62 2.73
CA SER A 129 14.97 4.25 3.26
C SER A 129 14.89 3.27 2.09
N ASN A 130 16.06 2.77 1.66
CA ASN A 130 16.20 1.55 0.85
C ASN A 130 15.72 0.29 1.60
N GLU A 131 14.91 0.44 2.65
CA GLU A 131 14.63 -0.58 3.66
C GLU A 131 13.22 -1.09 3.48
N ALA A 132 13.06 -1.90 2.42
CA ALA A 132 12.11 -2.99 2.46
C ALA A 132 12.33 -3.76 3.77
N LEU A 133 11.34 -3.79 4.67
CA LEU A 133 11.47 -4.55 5.92
C LEU A 133 11.13 -6.01 5.63
N HIS A 134 12.16 -6.86 5.63
CA HIS A 134 11.99 -8.30 5.52
C HIS A 134 11.48 -8.86 6.85
N LEU A 135 10.30 -9.47 6.82
CA LEU A 135 9.68 -10.05 8.00
C LEU A 135 10.13 -11.50 8.20
N SER A 136 10.38 -11.88 9.45
CA SER A 136 10.37 -13.29 9.82
C SER A 136 8.97 -13.88 9.65
N ALA A 137 8.87 -15.21 9.53
CA ALA A 137 7.57 -15.90 9.46
C ALA A 137 6.65 -15.58 10.66
N LYS A 138 7.24 -15.36 11.84
CA LYS A 138 6.50 -14.98 13.05
C LYS A 138 5.94 -13.57 12.96
N GLU A 139 6.74 -12.60 12.53
CA GLU A 139 6.30 -11.21 12.36
C GLU A 139 5.24 -11.09 11.27
N ARG A 140 5.43 -11.80 10.14
CA ARG A 140 4.43 -11.92 9.08
C ARG A 140 3.08 -12.37 9.63
N LYS A 141 3.05 -13.43 10.45
CA LYS A 141 1.81 -13.93 11.06
C LYS A 141 1.14 -12.88 11.94
N VAL A 142 1.92 -12.11 12.70
CA VAL A 142 1.40 -11.01 13.52
C VAL A 142 0.77 -9.93 12.62
N ILE A 143 1.45 -9.49 11.58
CA ILE A 143 0.94 -8.47 10.64
C ILE A 143 -0.36 -8.93 9.98
N LEU A 144 -0.41 -10.15 9.47
CA LEU A 144 -1.63 -10.71 8.86
C LEU A 144 -2.79 -10.73 9.87
N SER A 145 -2.54 -11.16 11.11
CA SER A 145 -3.57 -11.13 12.15
C SER A 145 -4.06 -9.72 12.50
N LEU A 146 -3.22 -8.69 12.33
CA LEU A 146 -3.62 -7.30 12.52
C LEU A 146 -4.48 -6.82 11.36
N PHE A 147 -4.12 -7.14 10.12
CA PHE A 147 -4.93 -6.83 8.95
C PHE A 147 -6.31 -7.50 9.02
N GLU A 148 -6.38 -8.77 9.41
CA GLU A 148 -7.65 -9.47 9.63
C GLU A 148 -8.53 -8.77 10.68
N LYS A 149 -7.94 -8.34 11.81
CA LYS A 149 -8.69 -7.62 12.85
C LYS A 149 -9.18 -6.25 12.38
N ILE A 150 -8.35 -5.50 11.67
CA ILE A 150 -8.75 -4.20 11.12
C ILE A 150 -9.87 -4.40 10.10
N GLN A 151 -9.76 -5.37 9.20
CA GLN A 151 -10.81 -5.70 8.23
C GLN A 151 -12.11 -6.07 8.94
N PHE A 152 -12.05 -6.92 9.97
CA PHE A 152 -13.21 -7.30 10.77
C PHE A 152 -13.92 -6.08 11.37
N GLU A 153 -13.17 -5.13 11.95
CA GLU A 153 -13.72 -3.89 12.50
C GLU A 153 -14.34 -2.99 11.41
N LEU A 154 -13.73 -2.94 10.22
CA LEU A 154 -14.27 -2.14 9.09
C LEU A 154 -15.57 -2.70 8.54
N GLU A 155 -15.77 -4.01 8.64
CA GLU A 155 -17.00 -4.70 8.22
C GLU A 155 -18.09 -4.66 9.29
N GLN A 156 -17.76 -4.27 10.53
CA GLN A 156 -18.80 -4.03 11.53
C GLN A 156 -19.60 -2.80 11.11
N ASN A 157 -20.93 -2.89 11.20
CA ASN A 157 -21.79 -1.73 11.00
C ASN A 157 -21.35 -0.63 11.97
N LEU A 158 -21.10 0.57 11.43
CA LEU A 158 -21.08 1.80 12.22
C LEU A 158 -22.50 2.02 12.74
N ASP A 159 -22.80 1.46 13.91
CA ASP A 159 -23.99 1.83 14.71
C ASP A 159 -23.89 3.28 15.19
#